data_AF-A0A7L4QS67-F1
#
_entry.id   AF-A0A7L4QS67-F1
#
_cell.length_a   1.000
_cell.length_b   1.000
_cell.length_c   1.000
_cell.angle_alpha   90.00
_cell.angle_beta   90.00
_cell.angle_gamma   90.00
#
_symmetry.space_group_name_H-M   'P 1'
#
loop_
_entity.id
_entity.type
_entity.pdbx_description
1 polymer ?
#
loop_
_entity_poly.entity_id
_entity_poly.type
_entity_poly.pdbx_seq_one_letter_code
_entity_poly.pdbx_strand_id
1 'polypeptide(L)'
;MDFIELVKGFLLSPVETFQKVRKADLGDTLKYFLILVVINTVLSVIISLVALSSMWAAYSSIFEGLGIAIPAAAGFGIIIFAILMIFVTLLVLFIGAAWLHLWVYILGGRKGYMETLKALAYGDTPFLLIGWIPLIGFIGAIWSFVLYILGVQELQAMSTGRAAGAVILAVVVFFLIVILLAAALFYAVVSSGVMPVNTF
;
A
#
# COMPACT_ATOMS: atom_id res chain seq x y z
N MET A 1 15.75 -17.01 -8.94
CA MET A 1 16.34 -16.08 -7.95
C MET A 1 15.72 -16.40 -6.62
N ASP A 2 16.51 -16.43 -5.57
CA ASP A 2 15.94 -16.57 -4.22
C ASP A 2 15.24 -15.26 -3.78
N PHE A 3 14.57 -15.31 -2.63
CA PHE A 3 13.83 -14.17 -2.10
C PHE A 3 14.73 -12.95 -1.80
N ILE A 4 15.92 -13.17 -1.24
CA ILE A 4 16.82 -12.10 -0.83
C ILE A 4 17.48 -11.44 -2.05
N GLU A 5 17.84 -12.23 -3.05
CA GLU A 5 18.31 -11.74 -4.35
C GLU A 5 17.25 -10.85 -5.02
N LEU A 6 15.98 -11.24 -4.99
CA LEU A 6 14.88 -10.43 -5.54
C LEU A 6 14.72 -9.12 -4.77
N VAL A 7 14.70 -9.17 -3.44
CA VAL A 7 14.63 -7.96 -2.60
C VAL A 7 15.78 -7.01 -2.90
N LYS A 8 17.03 -7.49 -2.88
CA LYS A 8 18.20 -6.66 -3.21
C LYS A 8 18.11 -6.13 -4.64
N GLY A 9 17.66 -6.95 -5.57
CA GLY A 9 17.43 -6.59 -6.96
C GLY A 9 16.47 -5.42 -7.11
N PHE A 10 15.29 -5.46 -6.50
CA PHE A 10 14.33 -4.36 -6.58
C PHE A 10 14.77 -3.09 -5.82
N LEU A 11 15.61 -3.24 -4.80
CA LEU A 11 16.16 -2.08 -4.08
C LEU A 11 17.32 -1.41 -4.84
N LEU A 12 18.14 -2.16 -5.56
CA LEU A 12 19.42 -1.68 -6.10
C LEU A 12 19.51 -1.69 -7.63
N SER A 13 18.92 -2.69 -8.29
CA SER A 13 19.00 -2.92 -9.74
C SER A 13 17.61 -3.28 -10.32
N PRO A 14 16.60 -2.41 -10.17
CA PRO A 14 15.22 -2.78 -10.43
C PRO A 14 14.93 -3.14 -11.89
N VAL A 15 15.53 -2.44 -12.86
CA VAL A 15 15.33 -2.71 -14.30
C VAL A 15 15.77 -4.12 -14.67
N GLU A 16 17.01 -4.50 -14.29
CA GLU A 16 17.51 -5.85 -14.52
C GLU A 16 16.66 -6.91 -13.81
N THR A 17 16.18 -6.59 -12.61
CA THR A 17 15.37 -7.51 -11.81
C THR A 17 14.00 -7.74 -12.44
N PHE A 18 13.33 -6.69 -12.91
CA PHE A 18 12.09 -6.78 -13.69
C PHE A 18 12.27 -7.63 -14.97
N GLN A 19 13.39 -7.45 -15.67
CA GLN A 19 13.70 -8.26 -16.85
C GLN A 19 13.87 -9.75 -16.52
N LYS A 20 14.51 -10.07 -15.40
CA LYS A 20 14.70 -11.46 -14.92
C LYS A 20 13.38 -12.12 -14.52
N VAL A 21 12.45 -11.39 -13.91
CA VAL A 21 11.14 -11.93 -13.48
C VAL A 21 10.06 -11.89 -14.56
N ARG A 22 10.35 -11.39 -15.77
CA ARG A 22 9.37 -11.32 -16.87
C ARG A 22 8.70 -12.67 -17.15
N LYS A 23 9.46 -13.76 -17.06
CA LYS A 23 8.98 -15.15 -17.28
C LYS A 23 8.40 -15.82 -16.02
N ALA A 24 8.45 -15.17 -14.85
CA ALA A 24 7.84 -15.71 -13.64
C ALA A 24 6.34 -15.86 -13.86
N ASP A 25 5.76 -16.95 -13.36
CA ASP A 25 4.31 -17.13 -13.40
C ASP A 25 3.62 -16.34 -12.27
N LEU A 26 2.29 -16.42 -12.24
CA LEU A 26 1.50 -15.76 -11.20
C LEU A 26 1.77 -16.36 -9.82
N GLY A 27 1.99 -17.67 -9.71
CA GLY A 27 2.23 -18.37 -8.45
C GLY A 27 3.52 -17.89 -7.79
N ASP A 28 4.61 -17.81 -8.56
CA ASP A 28 5.90 -17.30 -8.11
C ASP A 28 5.81 -15.83 -7.67
N THR A 29 5.08 -15.02 -8.44
CA THR A 29 4.84 -13.60 -8.15
C THR A 29 4.08 -13.43 -6.84
N LEU A 30 2.97 -14.15 -6.67
CA LEU A 30 2.14 -14.06 -5.47
C LEU A 30 2.84 -14.64 -4.25
N LYS A 31 3.65 -15.70 -4.40
CA LYS A 31 4.45 -16.25 -3.31
C LYS A 31 5.46 -15.22 -2.82
N TYR A 32 6.17 -14.54 -3.73
CA TYR A 32 7.11 -13.48 -3.38
C TYR A 32 6.40 -12.33 -2.64
N PHE A 33 5.29 -11.85 -3.21
CA PHE A 33 4.49 -10.78 -2.62
C PHE A 33 3.95 -11.16 -1.23
N LEU A 34 3.43 -12.37 -1.06
CA LEU A 34 2.89 -12.85 0.21
C LEU A 34 3.96 -12.89 1.30
N ILE A 35 5.19 -13.31 0.99
CA ILE A 35 6.29 -13.27 1.96
C ILE A 35 6.56 -11.83 2.42
N LEU A 36 6.60 -10.87 1.50
CA LEU A 36 6.74 -9.44 1.84
C LEU A 36 5.58 -8.93 2.68
N VAL A 37 4.34 -9.27 2.33
CA VAL A 37 3.14 -8.84 3.07
C VAL A 37 3.13 -9.42 4.49
N VAL A 38 3.54 -10.68 4.69
CA VAL A 38 3.64 -11.28 6.02
C VAL A 38 4.71 -10.57 6.85
N ILE A 39 5.90 -10.30 6.28
CA ILE A 39 6.97 -9.54 6.95
C ILE A 39 6.45 -8.14 7.33
N ASN A 40 5.85 -7.43 6.38
CA ASN A 40 5.28 -6.10 6.60
C ASN A 40 4.23 -6.10 7.71
N THR A 41 3.31 -7.07 7.69
CA THR A 41 2.21 -7.18 8.66
C THR A 41 2.77 -7.43 10.07
N VAL A 42 3.71 -8.36 10.22
CA VAL A 42 4.34 -8.65 11.51
C VAL A 42 5.04 -7.42 12.06
N LEU A 43 5.85 -6.73 11.23
CA LEU A 43 6.56 -5.52 11.65
C LEU A 43 5.60 -4.37 12.00
N SER A 44 4.54 -4.19 11.20
CA SER A 44 3.50 -3.19 11.45
C SER A 44 2.74 -3.46 12.75
N VAL A 45 2.42 -4.73 13.05
CA VAL A 45 1.78 -5.12 14.31
C VAL A 45 2.71 -4.88 15.49
N ILE A 46 4.00 -5.19 15.38
CA ILE A 46 4.99 -4.93 16.44
C ILE A 46 5.07 -3.43 16.73
N ILE A 47 5.22 -2.60 15.70
CA ILE A 47 5.25 -1.14 15.89
C ILE A 47 3.92 -0.61 16.43
N SER A 48 2.79 -1.13 15.95
CA SER A 48 1.48 -0.75 16.46
C SER A 48 1.34 -1.11 17.94
N LEU A 49 1.82 -2.27 18.38
CA LEU A 49 1.82 -2.68 19.79
C LEU A 49 2.71 -1.77 20.65
N VAL A 50 3.89 -1.39 20.18
CA VAL A 50 4.80 -0.48 20.89
C VAL A 50 4.19 0.93 20.96
N ALA A 51 3.63 1.42 19.86
CA ALA A 51 2.96 2.71 19.80
C ALA A 51 1.70 2.73 20.67
N LEU A 52 0.83 1.73 20.56
CA LEU A 52 -0.38 1.61 21.38
C LEU A 52 -0.03 1.45 22.85
N SER A 53 1.02 0.72 23.23
CA SER A 53 1.39 0.60 24.66
C SER A 53 1.94 1.92 25.23
N SER A 54 2.71 2.67 24.43
CA SER A 54 3.21 3.99 24.82
C SER A 54 2.10 5.03 24.90
N MET A 55 1.18 5.03 23.93
CA MET A 55 0.00 5.88 23.91
C MET A 55 -1.00 5.49 25.00
N TRP A 56 -1.19 4.19 25.24
CA TRP A 56 -2.06 3.68 26.30
C TRP A 56 -1.52 4.00 27.68
N ALA A 57 -0.20 3.93 27.90
CA ALA A 57 0.40 4.33 29.17
C ALA A 57 0.21 5.83 29.44
N ALA A 58 0.41 6.68 28.43
CA ALA A 58 0.15 8.12 28.52
C ALA A 58 -1.34 8.43 28.71
N TYR A 59 -2.22 7.70 28.02
CA TYR A 59 -3.67 7.83 28.15
C TYR A 59 -4.14 7.36 29.54
N SER A 60 -3.71 6.19 29.99
CA SER A 60 -4.09 5.62 31.29
C SER A 60 -3.61 6.49 32.44
N SER A 61 -2.40 7.06 32.38
CA SER A 61 -1.89 7.94 33.44
C SER A 61 -2.70 9.23 33.61
N ILE A 62 -3.23 9.79 32.51
CA ILE A 62 -4.14 10.94 32.55
C ILE A 62 -5.45 10.57 33.23
N PHE A 63 -6.04 9.42 32.87
CA PHE A 63 -7.35 9.00 33.39
C PHE A 63 -7.29 8.44 34.82
N GLU A 64 -6.21 7.76 35.20
CA GLU A 64 -5.92 7.37 36.59
C GLU A 64 -5.73 8.61 37.47
N GLY A 65 -5.06 9.65 36.97
CA GLY A 65 -4.96 10.95 37.64
C GLY A 65 -6.33 11.64 37.86
N LEU A 66 -7.35 11.25 37.09
CA LEU A 66 -8.75 11.69 37.23
C LEU A 66 -9.62 10.68 38.01
N GLY A 67 -9.06 9.59 38.52
CA GLY A 67 -9.78 8.56 39.28
C GLY A 67 -10.64 7.62 38.43
N ILE A 68 -10.42 7.56 37.11
CA ILE A 68 -11.21 6.75 36.17
C ILE A 68 -10.41 5.49 35.80
N ALA A 69 -10.91 4.31 36.18
CA ALA A 69 -10.31 3.04 35.80
C ALA A 69 -10.70 2.66 34.36
N ILE A 70 -9.72 2.31 33.53
CA ILE A 70 -9.96 1.90 32.13
C ILE A 70 -9.62 0.41 31.95
N PRO A 71 -10.56 -0.42 31.44
CA PRO A 71 -10.29 -1.83 31.17
C PRO A 71 -9.25 -2.02 30.06
N ALA A 72 -8.25 -2.88 30.29
CA ALA A 72 -7.32 -3.30 29.26
C ALA A 72 -7.99 -4.35 28.35
N ALA A 73 -8.21 -4.02 27.08
CA ALA A 73 -8.68 -4.96 26.07
C ALA A 73 -7.74 -4.93 24.87
N ALA A 74 -6.90 -5.95 24.66
CA ALA A 74 -5.92 -5.86 23.56
C ALA A 74 -5.43 -7.15 22.88
N GLY A 75 -5.66 -8.36 23.39
CA GLY A 75 -4.98 -9.55 22.85
C GLY A 75 -5.58 -10.14 21.56
N PHE A 76 -6.87 -10.51 21.59
CA PHE A 76 -7.49 -11.34 20.54
C PHE A 76 -7.76 -10.59 19.24
N GLY A 77 -8.02 -9.28 19.30
CA GLY A 77 -8.29 -8.46 18.12
C GLY A 77 -7.10 -8.32 17.17
N ILE A 78 -5.87 -8.43 17.68
CA ILE A 78 -4.65 -8.21 16.89
C ILE A 78 -4.43 -9.31 15.86
N ILE A 79 -4.66 -10.58 16.24
CA ILE A 79 -4.48 -11.71 15.32
C ILE A 79 -5.51 -11.63 14.20
N ILE A 80 -6.76 -11.35 14.53
CA ILE A 80 -7.83 -11.15 13.54
C ILE A 80 -7.49 -9.98 12.61
N PHE A 81 -7.04 -8.85 13.17
CA PHE A 81 -6.62 -7.69 12.39
C PHE A 81 -5.45 -8.02 11.45
N ALA A 82 -4.42 -8.72 11.92
CA ALA A 82 -3.27 -9.11 11.09
C ALA A 82 -3.70 -10.00 9.91
N ILE A 83 -4.57 -10.98 10.17
CA ILE A 83 -5.12 -11.86 9.13
C ILE A 83 -5.91 -11.04 8.10
N LEU A 84 -6.80 -10.16 8.56
CA LEU A 84 -7.57 -9.27 7.69
C LEU A 84 -6.66 -8.36 6.85
N MET A 85 -5.60 -7.81 7.43
CA MET A 85 -4.64 -6.96 6.71
C MET A 85 -3.97 -7.70 5.55
N ILE A 86 -3.57 -8.97 5.75
CA ILE A 86 -2.99 -9.79 4.68
C ILE A 86 -4.01 -9.99 3.55
N PHE A 87 -5.24 -10.39 3.88
CA PHE A 87 -6.30 -10.60 2.89
C PHE A 87 -6.65 -9.32 2.13
N VAL A 88 -6.79 -8.20 2.83
CA VAL A 88 -7.08 -6.90 2.23
C VAL A 88 -5.93 -6.48 1.31
N THR A 89 -4.68 -6.64 1.72
CA THR A 89 -3.51 -6.27 0.90
C THR A 89 -3.44 -7.10 -0.37
N LEU A 90 -3.71 -8.41 -0.29
CA LEU A 90 -3.83 -9.25 -1.47
C LEU A 90 -4.97 -8.80 -2.39
N LEU A 91 -6.16 -8.52 -1.85
CA LEU A 91 -7.29 -8.05 -2.64
C LEU A 91 -6.98 -6.71 -3.32
N VAL A 92 -6.37 -5.77 -2.59
CA VAL A 92 -5.95 -4.46 -3.10
C VAL A 92 -4.91 -4.60 -4.21
N LEU A 93 -4.01 -5.59 -4.16
CA LEU A 93 -3.08 -5.86 -5.27
C LEU A 93 -3.85 -6.13 -6.57
N PHE A 94 -4.86 -7.00 -6.56
CA PHE A 94 -5.65 -7.30 -7.76
C PHE A 94 -6.48 -6.09 -8.22
N ILE A 95 -7.16 -5.41 -7.30
CA ILE A 95 -7.99 -4.23 -7.64
C ILE A 95 -7.11 -3.10 -8.17
N GLY A 96 -5.99 -2.82 -7.49
CA GLY A 96 -5.01 -1.81 -7.86
C GLY A 96 -4.35 -2.13 -9.20
N ALA A 97 -4.04 -3.40 -9.47
CA ALA A 97 -3.55 -3.82 -10.77
C ALA A 97 -4.59 -3.57 -11.86
N ALA A 98 -5.87 -3.84 -11.59
CA ALA A 98 -6.93 -3.65 -12.59
C ALA A 98 -7.13 -2.17 -12.88
N TRP A 99 -7.10 -1.34 -11.82
CA TRP A 99 -7.14 0.11 -11.91
C TRP A 99 -5.96 0.66 -12.72
N LEU A 100 -4.73 0.28 -12.40
CA LEU A 100 -3.56 0.68 -13.17
C LEU A 100 -3.60 0.15 -14.60
N HIS A 101 -4.08 -1.07 -14.81
CA HIS A 101 -4.13 -1.70 -16.12
C HIS A 101 -5.04 -0.95 -17.10
N LEU A 102 -6.10 -0.30 -16.62
CA LEU A 102 -6.93 0.59 -17.42
C LEU A 102 -6.08 1.67 -18.11
N TRP A 103 -5.24 2.37 -17.34
CA TRP A 103 -4.39 3.46 -17.85
C TRP A 103 -3.24 2.93 -18.71
N VAL A 104 -2.65 1.81 -18.31
CA VAL A 104 -1.66 1.07 -19.12
C VAL A 104 -2.26 0.74 -20.48
N TYR A 105 -3.49 0.23 -20.52
CA TYR A 105 -4.19 -0.11 -21.75
C TYR A 105 -4.51 1.13 -22.59
N ILE A 106 -4.98 2.22 -21.97
CA ILE A 106 -5.23 3.48 -22.69
C ILE A 106 -3.94 4.00 -23.35
N LEU A 107 -2.80 3.89 -22.67
CA LEU A 107 -1.50 4.38 -23.16
C LEU A 107 -0.70 3.35 -23.98
N GLY A 108 -1.33 2.24 -24.37
CA GLY A 108 -0.80 1.30 -25.37
C GLY A 108 -0.12 0.04 -24.85
N GLY A 109 -0.13 -0.22 -23.54
CA GLY A 109 0.32 -1.49 -22.96
C GLY A 109 -0.60 -2.65 -23.33
N ARG A 110 -0.04 -3.74 -23.86
CA ARG A 110 -0.82 -4.87 -24.42
C ARG A 110 -0.26 -6.24 -24.05
N LYS A 111 0.62 -6.35 -23.05
CA LYS A 111 1.18 -7.63 -22.60
C LYS A 111 0.26 -8.40 -21.64
N GLY A 112 -0.90 -7.83 -21.34
CA GLY A 112 -1.95 -8.44 -20.53
C GLY A 112 -1.93 -7.95 -19.09
N TYR A 113 -3.03 -8.22 -18.39
CA TYR A 113 -3.27 -7.78 -17.01
C TYR A 113 -2.24 -8.33 -16.02
N MET A 114 -1.82 -9.59 -16.20
CA MET A 114 -0.82 -10.24 -15.33
C MET A 114 0.50 -9.49 -15.26
N GLU A 115 0.95 -8.87 -16.37
CA GLU A 115 2.20 -8.09 -16.37
C GLU A 115 2.06 -6.78 -15.58
N THR A 116 0.87 -6.18 -15.52
CA THR A 116 0.60 -5.03 -14.63
C THR A 116 0.53 -5.47 -13.17
N LEU A 117 -0.07 -6.63 -12.89
CA LEU A 117 -0.10 -7.19 -11.53
C LEU A 117 1.31 -7.47 -11.02
N LYS A 118 2.17 -8.09 -11.84
CA LYS A 118 3.60 -8.28 -11.52
C LYS A 118 4.30 -6.96 -11.24
N ALA A 119 4.05 -5.93 -12.07
CA ALA A 119 4.65 -4.62 -11.88
C ALA A 119 4.32 -4.02 -10.50
N LEU A 120 3.08 -4.15 -10.03
CA LEU A 120 2.70 -3.73 -8.67
C LEU A 120 3.26 -4.66 -7.60
N ALA A 121 3.09 -5.97 -7.74
CA ALA A 121 3.51 -6.95 -6.73
C ALA A 121 5.01 -6.86 -6.41
N TYR A 122 5.84 -6.75 -7.45
CA TYR A 122 7.27 -6.55 -7.29
C TYR A 122 7.62 -5.09 -6.94
N GLY A 123 6.88 -4.13 -7.49
CA GLY A 123 7.08 -2.71 -7.22
C GLY A 123 6.79 -2.31 -5.78
N ASP A 124 5.94 -3.04 -5.07
CA ASP A 124 5.60 -2.83 -3.66
C ASP A 124 6.73 -3.21 -2.69
N THR A 125 7.78 -3.89 -3.18
CA THR A 125 8.92 -4.36 -2.35
C THR A 125 9.44 -3.30 -1.38
N PRO A 126 9.75 -2.06 -1.81
CA PRO A 126 10.28 -1.04 -0.92
C PRO A 126 9.29 -0.64 0.17
N PHE A 127 8.04 -0.39 -0.20
CA PHE A 127 7.01 0.01 0.74
C PHE A 127 6.69 -1.11 1.74
N LEU A 128 6.60 -2.37 1.30
CA LEU A 128 6.36 -3.47 2.21
C LEU A 128 7.55 -3.71 3.16
N LEU A 129 8.78 -3.42 2.74
CA LEU A 129 9.96 -3.60 3.60
C LEU A 129 10.17 -2.48 4.63
N ILE A 130 9.91 -1.22 4.29
CA ILE A 130 10.24 -0.07 5.16
C ILE A 130 9.07 0.89 5.41
N GLY A 131 7.92 0.70 4.77
CA GLY A 131 6.74 1.55 4.90
C GLY A 131 6.11 1.55 6.30
N TRP A 132 6.35 0.51 7.08
CA TRP A 132 5.88 0.37 8.46
C TRP A 132 6.65 1.27 9.46
N ILE A 133 7.79 1.84 9.06
CA ILE A 133 8.62 2.68 9.93
C ILE A 133 8.00 4.08 10.00
N PRO A 134 7.59 4.57 11.18
CA PRO A 134 7.07 5.93 11.33
C PRO A 134 8.07 6.96 10.84
N LEU A 135 7.58 8.04 10.21
CA LEU A 135 8.36 9.13 9.62
C LEU A 135 9.27 8.75 8.45
N ILE A 136 9.71 7.49 8.29
CA ILE A 136 10.64 7.06 7.23
C ILE A 136 9.91 6.32 6.10
N GLY A 137 8.73 5.75 6.38
CA GLY A 137 7.99 4.93 5.43
C GLY A 137 7.66 5.60 4.10
N PHE A 138 7.64 6.94 4.04
CA PHE A 138 7.46 7.68 2.80
C PHE A 138 8.58 7.42 1.78
N ILE A 139 9.80 7.10 2.21
CA ILE A 139 10.90 6.74 1.32
C ILE A 139 10.57 5.45 0.57
N GLY A 140 9.99 4.46 1.28
CA GLY A 140 9.50 3.23 0.68
C GLY A 140 8.39 3.48 -0.33
N ALA A 141 7.46 4.40 -0.02
CA ALA A 141 6.38 4.77 -0.94
C ALA A 141 6.92 5.44 -2.22
N ILE A 142 7.85 6.39 -2.09
CA ILE A 142 8.48 7.07 -3.24
C ILE A 142 9.23 6.06 -4.10
N TRP A 143 10.02 5.18 -3.49
CA TRP A 143 10.77 4.18 -4.26
C TRP A 143 9.83 3.19 -4.95
N SER A 144 8.76 2.74 -4.29
CA SER A 144 7.74 1.87 -4.90
C SER A 144 7.05 2.55 -6.08
N PHE A 145 6.76 3.85 -5.98
CA PHE A 145 6.22 4.63 -7.09
C PHE A 145 7.14 4.61 -8.31
N VAL A 146 8.45 4.78 -8.11
CA VAL A 146 9.44 4.63 -9.19
C VAL A 146 9.42 3.21 -9.75
N LEU A 147 9.36 2.18 -8.89
CA LEU A 147 9.31 0.79 -9.34
C LEU A 147 8.02 0.44 -10.09
N TYR A 148 6.88 1.06 -9.81
CA TYR A 148 5.67 0.86 -10.62
C TYR A 148 5.90 1.35 -12.05
N ILE A 149 6.55 2.50 -12.22
CA ILE A 149 6.88 3.04 -13.55
C ILE A 149 7.83 2.10 -14.28
N LEU A 150 8.92 1.68 -13.64
CA LEU A 150 9.91 0.78 -14.23
C LEU A 150 9.30 -0.61 -14.53
N GLY A 151 8.48 -1.12 -13.61
CA GLY A 151 7.80 -2.41 -13.77
C GLY A 151 6.83 -2.38 -14.94
N VAL A 152 6.00 -1.33 -15.06
CA VAL A 152 5.12 -1.15 -16.22
C VAL A 152 5.95 -1.00 -17.50
N GLN A 153 6.99 -0.17 -17.51
CA GLN A 153 7.88 0.01 -18.66
C GLN A 153 8.43 -1.34 -19.15
N GLU A 154 9.06 -2.10 -18.26
CA GLU A 154 9.76 -3.33 -18.61
C GLU A 154 8.80 -4.49 -18.90
N LEU A 155 7.74 -4.67 -18.12
CA LEU A 155 6.84 -5.82 -18.25
C LEU A 155 5.78 -5.61 -19.34
N GLN A 156 5.33 -4.38 -19.56
CA GLN A 156 4.42 -4.05 -20.66
C GLN A 156 5.15 -3.68 -21.97
N ALA A 157 6.48 -3.60 -21.95
CA ALA A 157 7.31 -3.14 -23.06
C ALA A 157 6.87 -1.75 -23.58
N MET A 158 6.60 -0.84 -22.64
CA MET A 158 6.19 0.53 -22.92
C MET A 158 7.40 1.46 -22.88
N SER A 159 7.33 2.60 -23.58
CA SER A 159 8.31 3.66 -23.35
C SER A 159 8.15 4.26 -21.95
N THR A 160 9.24 4.79 -21.37
CA THR A 160 9.24 5.40 -20.04
C THR A 160 8.16 6.45 -19.87
N GLY A 161 7.99 7.35 -20.85
CA GLY A 161 6.96 8.40 -20.79
C GLY A 161 5.53 7.87 -20.77
N ARG A 162 5.24 6.80 -21.51
CA ARG A 162 3.91 6.15 -21.48
C ARG A 162 3.67 5.39 -20.18
N ALA A 163 4.68 4.70 -19.68
CA ALA A 163 4.60 4.00 -18.39
C ALA A 163 4.40 4.99 -17.23
N ALA A 164 5.19 6.06 -17.19
CA ALA A 164 5.06 7.13 -16.20
C ALA A 164 3.68 7.80 -16.29
N GLY A 165 3.22 8.13 -17.50
CA GLY A 165 1.87 8.66 -17.73
C GLY A 165 0.78 7.74 -17.18
N ALA A 166 0.88 6.42 -17.38
CA ALA A 166 -0.11 5.47 -16.89
C ALA A 166 -0.18 5.46 -15.36
N VAL A 167 0.98 5.38 -14.70
CA VAL A 167 1.07 5.36 -13.23
C VAL A 167 0.61 6.70 -12.63
N ILE A 168 1.06 7.83 -13.19
CA ILE A 168 0.67 9.17 -12.73
C ILE A 168 -0.84 9.37 -12.88
N LEU A 169 -1.42 9.02 -14.04
CA LEU A 169 -2.87 9.14 -14.26
C LEU A 169 -3.65 8.26 -13.28
N ALA A 170 -3.21 7.03 -13.05
CA ALA A 170 -3.83 6.13 -12.09
C ALA A 170 -3.89 6.75 -10.69
N VAL A 171 -2.80 7.35 -10.23
CA VAL A 171 -2.70 7.99 -8.92
C VAL A 171 -3.50 9.27 -8.85
N VAL A 172 -3.34 10.19 -9.82
CA VAL A 172 -4.02 11.49 -9.82
C VAL A 172 -5.53 11.31 -9.89
N VAL A 173 -6.04 10.46 -10.77
CA VAL A 173 -7.48 10.24 -10.92
C VAL A 173 -8.06 9.58 -9.67
N PHE A 174 -7.33 8.64 -9.05
CA PHE A 174 -7.75 8.06 -7.78
C PHE A 174 -7.88 9.13 -6.68
N PHE A 175 -6.88 9.99 -6.51
CA PHE A 175 -6.93 11.08 -5.53
C PHE A 175 -8.06 12.07 -5.82
N LEU A 176 -8.30 12.43 -7.08
CA LEU A 176 -9.42 13.29 -7.46
C LEU A 176 -10.77 12.66 -7.07
N ILE A 177 -10.97 11.37 -7.32
CA ILE A 177 -12.19 10.65 -6.91
C ILE A 177 -12.36 10.70 -5.39
N VAL A 178 -11.30 10.41 -4.62
CA VAL A 178 -11.34 10.43 -3.15
C VAL A 178 -11.67 11.82 -2.62
N ILE A 179 -11.05 12.88 -3.15
CA ILE A 179 -11.31 14.27 -2.76
C ILE A 179 -12.76 14.66 -3.05
N LEU A 180 -13.28 14.32 -4.22
CA LEU A 180 -14.66 14.63 -4.61
C LEU A 180 -15.67 13.88 -3.72
N LEU A 181 -15.42 12.61 -3.40
CA LEU A 181 -16.26 11.83 -2.48
C LEU A 181 -16.23 12.43 -1.06
N ALA A 182 -15.05 12.80 -0.57
CA ALA A 182 -14.92 13.45 0.74
C ALA A 182 -15.66 14.78 0.79
N ALA A 183 -15.55 15.61 -0.26
CA ALA A 183 -16.28 16.88 -0.36
C ALA A 183 -17.80 16.67 -0.42
N ALA A 184 -18.27 15.67 -1.17
CA ALA A 184 -19.70 15.32 -1.25
C ALA A 184 -20.25 14.82 0.10
N LEU A 185 -19.50 13.97 0.81
CA LEU A 185 -19.86 13.49 2.14
C LEU A 185 -19.89 14.65 3.15
N PHE A 186 -18.88 15.52 3.12
CA PHE A 186 -18.85 16.71 3.98
C PHE A 186 -20.08 17.60 3.75
N TYR A 187 -20.41 17.89 2.48
CA TYR A 187 -21.60 18.65 2.13
C TYR A 187 -22.89 17.98 2.63
N ALA A 188 -23.02 16.65 2.49
CA ALA A 188 -24.18 15.90 2.98
C ALA A 188 -24.32 15.96 4.52
N VAL A 189 -23.21 15.87 5.26
CA VAL A 189 -23.22 15.97 6.73
C VAL A 189 -23.59 17.38 7.19
N VAL A 190 -23.07 18.42 6.53
CA VAL A 190 -23.42 19.81 6.87
C VAL A 190 -24.87 20.12 6.53
N SER A 191 -25.35 19.68 5.36
CA SER A 191 -26.74 19.94 4.92
C SER A 191 -27.79 19.13 5.68
N SER A 192 -27.43 17.98 6.27
CA SER A 192 -28.34 17.19 7.11
C SER A 192 -28.57 17.77 8.51
N GLY A 193 -27.90 18.86 8.89
CA GLY A 193 -28.01 19.49 10.22
C GLY A 193 -27.31 18.71 11.34
N VAL A 194 -26.55 17.66 10.99
CA VAL A 194 -25.74 16.86 11.93
C VAL A 194 -24.56 17.68 12.48
N MET A 195 -24.07 18.66 11.72
CA MET A 195 -23.10 19.65 12.19
C MET A 195 -23.71 21.08 12.21
N PRO A 196 -23.65 21.82 13.32
CA PRO A 196 -24.06 23.22 13.36
C PRO A 196 -23.18 24.07 12.44
N VAL A 197 -23.80 24.83 11.55
CA VAL A 197 -23.16 25.65 10.49
C VAL A 197 -22.30 26.80 11.06
N ASN A 198 -22.40 27.05 12.37
CA ASN A 198 -21.85 28.18 13.10
C ASN A 198 -20.44 27.94 13.70
N THR A 199 -19.68 26.97 13.23
CA THR A 199 -18.31 26.67 13.71
C THR A 199 -17.17 27.09 12.76
N PHE A 200 -17.39 28.07 11.88
CA PHE A 200 -16.32 28.69 11.09
C PHE A 200 -16.33 30.21 11.22
#